data_AF-A0A2V7CU73-F1
#
_entry.id   AF-A0A2V7CU73-F1
#
_cell.length_a   1.000
_cell.length_b   1.000
_cell.length_c   1.000
_cell.angle_alpha   90.00
_cell.angle_beta   90.00
_cell.angle_gamma   90.00
#
_symmetry.space_group_name_H-M   'P 1'
#
loop_
_entity.id
_entity.type
_entity.pdbx_description
1 polymer ?
#
loop_
_entity_poly.entity_id
_entity_poly.type
_entity_poly.pdbx_seq_one_letter_code
_entity_poly.pdbx_strand_id
1 'polypeptide(L)' 'MQDAAERANQIRILSGVAGHLCSALETLARSDCEGYTKDLLEMLSAIDSQIAVLKEIDARSA' A
#
# COMPACT_ATOMS: atom_id res chain seq x y z
N MET A 1 -23.48 5.44 4.17
CA MET A 1 -23.02 5.28 2.77
C MET A 1 -21.79 6.10 2.42
N GLN A 2 -21.63 7.35 2.89
CA GLN A 2 -20.41 8.16 2.64
C GLN A 2 -19.10 7.46 3.08
N ASP A 3 -19.15 6.79 4.22
CA ASP A 3 -18.03 6.13 4.87
C ASP A 3 -17.43 4.95 4.08
N ALA A 4 -18.27 4.17 3.37
CA ALA A 4 -17.79 3.06 2.53
C ALA A 4 -17.16 3.55 1.22
N ALA A 5 -17.72 4.59 0.60
CA ALA A 5 -17.16 5.18 -0.61
C ALA A 5 -15.79 5.84 -0.35
N GLU A 6 -15.65 6.47 0.82
CA GLU A 6 -14.39 7.07 1.26
C GLU A 6 -13.32 6.00 1.51
N ARG A 7 -13.65 4.91 2.20
CA ARG A 7 -12.72 3.78 2.39
C ARG A 7 -12.32 3.11 1.07
N ALA A 8 -13.28 2.88 0.17
CA ALA A 8 -12.97 2.35 -1.16
C ALA A 8 -12.00 3.26 -1.94
N ASN A 9 -12.13 4.59 -1.79
CA ASN A 9 -11.20 5.54 -2.36
C ASN A 9 -9.81 5.48 -1.69
N GLN A 10 -9.75 5.37 -0.37
CA GLN A 10 -8.49 5.21 0.37
C GLN A 10 -7.75 3.93 -0.04
N ILE A 11 -8.46 2.79 -0.14
CA ILE A 11 -7.88 1.53 -0.61
C ILE A 11 -7.31 1.69 -2.04
N ARG A 12 -8.04 2.37 -2.93
CA ARG A 12 -7.57 2.62 -4.30
C ARG A 12 -6.28 3.45 -4.31
N ILE A 13 -6.23 4.52 -3.53
CA ILE A 13 -5.04 5.39 -3.43
C ILE A 13 -3.86 4.60 -2.88
N LEU A 14 -4.03 3.89 -1.76
CA LEU A 14 -2.99 3.06 -1.14
C LEU A 14 -2.46 2.00 -2.10
N SER A 15 -3.35 1.33 -2.85
CA SER A 15 -2.95 0.34 -3.86
C SER A 15 -2.13 0.96 -4.98
N GLY A 16 -2.47 2.19 -5.41
CA GLY A 16 -1.68 2.94 -6.39
C GLY A 16 -0.29 3.28 -5.88
N VAL A 17 -0.18 3.75 -4.63
CA VAL A 17 1.11 4.03 -3.98
C VAL A 17 1.96 2.77 -3.89
N ALA A 18 1.38 1.64 -3.47
CA ALA A 18 2.08 0.35 -3.44
C ALA A 18 2.63 -0.04 -4.83
N GLY A 19 1.83 0.14 -5.89
CA GLY A 19 2.28 -0.10 -7.26
C GLY A 19 3.50 0.74 -7.66
N HIS A 20 3.52 2.03 -7.28
CA HIS A 20 4.68 2.90 -7.51
C HIS A 20 5.92 2.46 -6.72
N LEU A 21 5.75 2.08 -5.45
CA LEU A 21 6.87 1.60 -4.62
C LEU A 21 7.44 0.28 -5.14
N CYS A 22 6.58 -0.64 -5.62
CA CYS A 22 7.03 -1.87 -6.29
C CYS A 22 7.87 -1.56 -7.54
N SER A 23 7.44 -0.61 -8.38
CA SER A 23 8.21 -0.20 -9.56
C SER A 23 9.55 0.46 -9.19
N ALA A 24 9.59 1.23 -8.10
CA ALA A 24 10.83 1.78 -7.56
C ALA A 24 11.77 0.67 -7.06
N LEU A 25 11.24 -0.34 -6.37
CA LEU A 25 12.00 -1.52 -5.96
C LEU A 25 12.56 -2.31 -7.14
N GLU A 26 11.80 -2.52 -8.21
CA GLU A 26 12.30 -3.18 -9.42
C GLU A 26 13.46 -2.41 -10.08
N THR A 27 13.40 -1.07 -10.02
CA THR A 27 14.45 -0.20 -10.53
C THR A 27 15.69 -0.23 -9.63
N LEU A 28 15.49 -0.22 -8.32
CA LEU A 28 16.56 -0.34 -7.33
C LEU A 28 17.20 -1.71 -7.33
N ALA A 29 16.46 -2.80 -7.57
CA ALA A 29 17.03 -4.14 -7.68
C ALA A 29 17.99 -4.29 -8.89
N ARG A 30 17.87 -3.40 -9.88
CA ARG A 30 18.81 -3.31 -11.01
C ARG A 30 20.01 -2.40 -10.72
N SER A 31 20.01 -1.74 -9.56
CA SER A 31 21.02 -0.80 -9.09
C SER A 31 21.67 -1.37 -7.82
N ASP A 32 22.95 -1.08 -7.54
CA ASP A 32 23.66 -1.63 -6.37
C ASP A 32 23.30 -0.86 -5.06
N CYS A 33 22.01 -0.53 -4.88
CA CYS A 33 21.53 0.39 -3.85
C CYS A 33 20.63 -0.32 -2.83
N GLU A 34 21.24 -1.16 -1.99
CA GLU A 34 20.54 -1.99 -1.01
C GLU A 34 19.86 -1.18 0.12
N GLY A 35 20.38 0.01 0.45
CA GLY A 35 19.88 0.83 1.57
C GLY A 35 18.41 1.21 1.43
N TYR A 36 17.99 1.66 0.25
CA TYR A 36 16.60 2.07 -0.01
C TYR A 36 15.63 0.90 -0.16
N THR A 37 16.13 -0.30 -0.44
CA THR A 37 15.30 -1.50 -0.62
C THR A 37 14.57 -1.83 0.68
N LYS A 38 15.27 -1.77 1.81
CA LYS A 38 14.67 -2.04 3.12
C LYS A 38 13.56 -1.05 3.47
N ASP A 39 13.83 0.26 3.32
CA ASP A 39 12.86 1.31 3.64
C ASP A 39 11.59 1.17 2.80
N LEU A 40 11.73 0.87 1.51
CA LEU A 40 10.58 0.67 0.60
C LEU A 40 9.77 -0.59 0.97
N LEU A 41 10.43 -1.67 1.40
CA LEU A 41 9.74 -2.86 1.89
C LEU A 41 8.97 -2.58 3.20
N GLU A 42 9.53 -1.79 4.11
CA GLU A 42 8.83 -1.37 5.33
C GLU A 42 7.61 -0.48 5.01
N MET A 43 7.73 0.44 4.04
CA MET A 43 6.60 1.25 3.58
C MET A 43 5.50 0.39 2.94
N LEU A 44 5.86 -0.58 2.09
CA LEU A 44 4.92 -1.50 1.49
C LEU A 44 4.17 -2.32 2.54
N SER A 45 4.88 -2.85 3.54
CA SER A 45 4.26 -3.59 4.65
C SER A 45 3.26 -2.73 5.44
N ALA A 46 3.58 -1.45 5.67
CA ALA A 46 2.67 -0.53 6.33
C ALA A 46 1.42 -0.24 5.49
N ILE A 47 1.56 -0.09 4.17
CA ILE A 47 0.44 0.10 3.24
C ILE A 47 -0.46 -1.14 3.21
N ASP A 48 0.12 -2.34 3.11
CA ASP A 48 -0.64 -3.59 3.13
C ASP A 48 -1.44 -3.74 4.43
N SER A 49 -0.83 -3.41 5.57
CA SER A 49 -1.50 -3.43 6.88
C SER A 49 -2.67 -2.44 6.93
N GLN A 50 -2.51 -1.23 6.39
CA GLN A 50 -3.60 -0.24 6.34
C GLN A 50 -4.75 -0.70 5.42
N ILE A 51 -4.44 -1.29 4.26
CA ILE A 51 -5.45 -1.84 3.36
C ILE A 51 -6.22 -2.97 4.05
N ALA A 52 -5.53 -3.85 4.79
CA ALA A 52 -6.17 -4.94 5.53
C ALA A 52 -7.18 -4.40 6.56
N VAL A 53 -6.78 -3.40 7.36
CA VAL A 53 -7.67 -2.76 8.34
C VAL A 53 -8.89 -2.12 7.67
N LEU A 54 -8.71 -1.41 6.55
CA LEU A 54 -9.83 -0.80 5.83
C LEU A 54 -10.82 -1.84 5.30
N LYS A 55 -10.31 -2.98 4.79
CA LYS A 55 -11.14 -4.10 4.33
C LYS A 55 -11.89 -4.79 5.47
N GLU A 56 -11.26 -4.94 6.64
CA GLU A 56 -11.92 -5.50 7.83
C GLU A 56 -13.07 -4.61 8.32
N ILE A 57 -12.88 -3.29 8.29
CA ILE A 57 -13.94 -2.33 8.63
C ILE A 57 -15.10 -2.46 7.65
N ASP A 58 -14.84 -2.55 6.34
CA ASP A 58 -15.89 -2.77 5.34
C ASP A 58 -16.62 -4.11 5.55
N ALA A 59 -15.89 -5.19 5.83
CA ALA A 59 -16.49 -6.51 6.07
C ALA A 59 -17.37 -6.55 7.33
N ARG A 60 -17.06 -5.74 8.35
CA ARG A 60 -17.88 -5.61 9.57
C ARG A 60 -19.08 -4.67 9.41
N SER A 61 -19.09 -3.85 8.36
CA SER A 61 -20.11 -2.83 8.11
C SER A 61 -21.15 -3.25 7.06
N ALA A 62 -20.94 -4.40 6.41
CA ALA A 62 -21.81 -5.03 5.42
C ALA A 62 -22.76 -6.05 6.07
#